data_AF-A0A5E7BEQ0-F1
#
_entry.id   AF-A0A5E7BEQ0-F1
#
_cell.length_a   1.000
_cell.length_b   1.000
_cell.length_c   1.000
_cell.angle_alpha   90.00
_cell.angle_beta   90.00
_cell.angle_gamma   90.00
#
_symmetry.space_group_name_H-M   'P 1'
#
loop_
_entity.id
_entity.type
_entity.pdbx_description
1 polymer ?
#
loop_
_entity_poly.entity_id
_entity_poly.type
_entity_poly.pdbx_seq_one_letter_code
_entity_poly.pdbx_strand_id
1 'polypeptide(L)'
;MSTTHGLFDDEEREEFIELLKDWPNSYWGTDEAQHSVSPFISFYFPAGPENHLEASLLLVDIHEAFEQLLGEPYTIAMHPAAARPHRYPARRPNLREQARKTSQYKYFVFSFTDEENHATSPTTAGYFWRSWFKGEDRKTGYSSIVFYYRWQWWQDNREAWRRFVLKTIDLLKAHQVYSGFAMANPLEFGTRAAVTTWERALTPAFHGLDIDYAYGMDDELLNGVRPPTWAFLLANHWRDKLGLTREQVRTALAHPRISITELHNGQWIELGEQPELYPVEQGVPELPMLLNKLLKPIRYDDLGLLGFGQWDGDPNERFTDADSRRWMARFDADSDWPTPASRFIAPPSTSGHAGPQLPVSVISGMACTQAGWWLVPGQSDSRRAFKQGDRLPAFASESDDGLVLWQRDPDQTPPEPARHARSNEPAPRAGRWEMEKDRCVDCDVRLNEPLPRHEGQIVRWHWTVSGMRARSGEPCPYPGAWLCEYKPGSRHVIEYETPMPKVDGEIVVWLWMGLEPT
;
A
#
# COMPACT_ATOMS: atom_id res chain seq x y z
N MET A 1 -26.81 -4.85 -14.01
CA MET A 1 -26.95 -6.30 -14.20
C MET A 1 -27.39 -6.89 -12.88
N SER A 2 -28.41 -7.74 -12.89
CA SER A 2 -28.81 -8.57 -11.75
C SER A 2 -28.03 -9.88 -11.89
N THR A 3 -27.21 -10.22 -10.91
CA THR A 3 -26.52 -11.51 -10.88
C THR A 3 -27.20 -12.40 -9.86
N THR A 4 -27.47 -13.65 -10.24
CA THR A 4 -28.02 -14.69 -9.34
C THR A 4 -26.93 -15.38 -8.52
N HIS A 5 -25.68 -14.96 -8.69
CA HIS A 5 -24.48 -15.52 -8.08
C HIS A 5 -23.63 -14.41 -7.47
N GLY A 6 -22.85 -14.77 -6.43
CA GLY A 6 -21.84 -13.89 -5.86
C GLY A 6 -20.77 -13.56 -6.91
N LEU A 7 -20.22 -12.35 -6.84
CA LEU A 7 -19.15 -11.90 -7.72
C LEU A 7 -17.82 -12.62 -7.43
N PHE A 8 -17.63 -13.00 -6.18
CA PHE A 8 -16.49 -13.74 -5.65
C PHE A 8 -16.92 -14.48 -4.38
N ASP A 9 -16.15 -15.47 -3.95
CA ASP A 9 -16.29 -16.10 -2.64
C ASP A 9 -15.35 -15.48 -1.56
N ASP A 10 -15.42 -15.99 -0.34
CA ASP A 10 -14.62 -15.48 0.78
C ASP A 10 -13.10 -15.71 0.57
N GLU A 11 -12.69 -16.83 -0.06
CA GLU A 11 -11.28 -17.14 -0.30
C GLU A 11 -10.70 -16.15 -1.32
N GLU A 12 -11.41 -15.94 -2.43
CA GLU A 12 -11.05 -14.95 -3.46
C GLU A 12 -10.98 -13.52 -2.90
N ARG A 13 -11.87 -13.16 -1.97
CA ARG A 13 -11.82 -11.86 -1.28
C ARG A 13 -10.55 -11.73 -0.44
N GLU A 14 -10.23 -12.75 0.38
CA GLU A 14 -9.04 -12.71 1.24
C GLU A 14 -7.75 -12.69 0.42
N GLU A 15 -7.68 -13.45 -0.68
CA GLU A 15 -6.54 -13.39 -1.60
C GLU A 15 -6.34 -11.99 -2.17
N PHE A 16 -7.42 -11.31 -2.58
CA PHE A 16 -7.30 -9.95 -3.07
C PHE A 16 -6.87 -8.96 -1.97
N ILE A 17 -7.32 -9.15 -0.74
CA ILE A 17 -6.87 -8.34 0.41
C ILE A 17 -5.37 -8.52 0.63
N GLU A 18 -4.85 -9.74 0.66
CA GLU A 18 -3.42 -9.98 0.84
C GLU A 18 -2.59 -9.41 -0.31
N LEU A 19 -3.05 -9.57 -1.56
CA LEU A 19 -2.42 -8.94 -2.73
C LEU A 19 -2.33 -7.42 -2.60
N LEU A 20 -3.37 -6.77 -2.07
CA LEU A 20 -3.40 -5.31 -1.89
C LEU A 20 -2.52 -4.83 -0.74
N LYS A 21 -2.29 -5.65 0.29
CA LYS A 21 -1.33 -5.35 1.36
C LYS A 21 0.11 -5.37 0.84
N ASP A 22 0.43 -6.32 -0.03
CA ASP A 22 1.76 -6.44 -0.65
C ASP A 22 1.97 -5.40 -1.75
N TRP A 23 0.97 -5.18 -2.59
CA TRP A 23 1.02 -4.26 -3.72
C TRP A 23 -0.34 -3.56 -3.92
N PRO A 24 -0.46 -2.26 -3.62
CA PRO A 24 -1.75 -1.56 -3.57
C PRO A 24 -2.36 -1.29 -4.96
N ASN A 25 -1.63 -1.58 -6.04
CA ASN A 25 -2.13 -1.50 -7.41
C ASN A 25 -2.22 -2.88 -8.04
N SER A 26 -3.06 -3.71 -7.43
CA SER A 26 -3.34 -5.09 -7.83
C SER A 26 -4.75 -5.23 -8.40
N TYR A 27 -5.01 -6.34 -9.06
CA TYR A 27 -6.30 -6.65 -9.64
C TYR A 27 -6.76 -8.06 -9.25
N TRP A 28 -8.07 -8.25 -9.28
CA TRP A 28 -8.72 -9.55 -9.16
C TRP A 28 -9.84 -9.67 -10.20
N GLY A 29 -10.03 -10.86 -10.75
CA GLY A 29 -11.13 -11.12 -11.68
C GLY A 29 -10.83 -12.28 -12.60
N THR A 30 -11.66 -12.42 -13.62
CA THR A 30 -11.61 -13.52 -14.57
C THR A 30 -11.04 -13.05 -15.91
N ASP A 31 -10.95 -13.96 -16.88
CA ASP A 31 -10.64 -13.62 -18.27
C ASP A 31 -11.70 -12.70 -18.91
N GLU A 32 -12.91 -12.65 -18.34
CA GLU A 32 -14.01 -11.80 -18.84
C GLU A 32 -13.86 -10.35 -18.41
N ALA A 33 -13.44 -10.10 -17.17
CA ALA A 33 -13.20 -8.77 -16.64
C ALA A 33 -12.34 -8.84 -15.37
N GLN A 34 -11.40 -7.90 -15.27
CA GLN A 34 -10.56 -7.73 -14.08
C GLN A 34 -10.89 -6.40 -13.38
N HIS A 35 -10.92 -6.43 -12.06
CA HIS A 35 -11.21 -5.28 -11.21
C HIS A 35 -9.98 -4.92 -10.38
N SER A 36 -9.54 -3.67 -10.45
CA SER A 36 -8.28 -3.25 -9.85
C SER A 36 -8.45 -2.10 -8.88
N VAL A 37 -7.61 -2.07 -7.85
CA VAL A 37 -7.34 -0.85 -7.10
C VAL A 37 -6.21 -0.13 -7.83
N SER A 38 -6.36 1.16 -8.09
CA SER A 38 -5.33 1.98 -8.72
C SER A 38 -5.20 3.32 -8.01
N PRO A 39 -4.03 3.95 -8.06
CA PRO A 39 -3.93 5.32 -7.60
C PRO A 39 -4.74 6.20 -8.55
N PHE A 40 -5.43 7.18 -7.96
CA PHE A 40 -6.32 8.06 -8.69
C PHE A 40 -6.10 9.52 -8.28
N ILE A 41 -6.58 10.42 -9.14
CA ILE A 41 -6.85 11.80 -8.75
C ILE A 41 -8.13 12.29 -9.42
N SER A 42 -9.01 12.88 -8.63
CA SER A 42 -10.24 13.52 -9.12
C SER A 42 -10.23 15.02 -8.85
N PHE A 43 -10.64 15.79 -9.85
CA PHE A 43 -10.78 17.24 -9.79
C PHE A 43 -12.26 17.59 -9.94
N TYR A 44 -12.78 18.46 -9.06
CA TYR A 44 -14.13 18.99 -9.15
C TYR A 44 -14.08 20.51 -9.24
N PHE A 45 -14.72 21.08 -10.25
CA PHE A 45 -14.65 22.50 -10.55
C PHE A 45 -16.00 23.04 -11.08
N PRO A 46 -16.34 24.30 -10.80
CA PRO A 46 -17.61 24.87 -11.23
C PRO A 46 -17.60 25.10 -12.75
N ALA A 47 -18.72 24.82 -13.40
CA ALA A 47 -18.99 25.26 -14.77
C ALA A 47 -20.18 26.21 -14.79
N GLY A 48 -19.98 27.36 -15.43
CA GLY A 48 -21.00 28.39 -15.66
C GLY A 48 -21.32 28.53 -17.15
N PRO A 49 -22.44 29.19 -17.50
CA PRO A 49 -22.80 29.42 -18.90
C PRO A 49 -21.74 30.29 -19.61
N GLU A 50 -21.17 31.28 -18.92
CA GLU A 50 -20.16 32.19 -19.45
C GLU A 50 -18.80 31.54 -19.78
N ASN A 51 -18.44 30.42 -19.13
CA ASN A 51 -17.14 29.78 -19.32
C ASN A 51 -17.22 28.38 -19.96
N HIS A 52 -18.39 27.93 -20.45
CA HIS A 52 -18.58 26.55 -20.92
C HIS A 52 -17.60 26.12 -22.03
N LEU A 53 -17.31 27.01 -22.99
CA LEU A 53 -16.40 26.71 -24.10
C LEU A 53 -14.95 26.66 -23.62
N GLU A 54 -14.54 27.62 -22.80
CA GLU A 54 -13.21 27.66 -22.19
C GLU A 54 -12.97 26.39 -21.35
N ALA A 55 -13.92 26.04 -20.48
CA ALA A 55 -13.86 24.83 -19.67
C ALA A 55 -13.76 23.57 -20.55
N SER A 56 -14.56 23.47 -21.62
CA SER A 56 -14.52 22.32 -22.53
C SER A 56 -13.17 22.19 -23.24
N LEU A 57 -12.60 23.30 -23.72
CA LEU A 57 -11.27 23.30 -24.36
C LEU A 57 -10.17 22.96 -23.35
N LEU A 58 -10.29 23.46 -22.12
CA LEU A 58 -9.34 23.19 -21.06
C LEU A 58 -9.32 21.70 -20.66
N LEU A 59 -10.48 21.03 -20.65
CA LEU A 59 -10.54 19.58 -20.47
C LEU A 59 -9.70 18.84 -21.53
N VAL A 60 -9.76 19.28 -22.79
CA VAL A 60 -8.96 18.70 -23.88
C VAL A 60 -7.47 18.98 -23.69
N ASP A 61 -7.09 20.22 -23.31
CA ASP A 61 -5.69 20.57 -23.06
C ASP A 61 -5.09 19.76 -21.90
N ILE A 62 -5.85 19.57 -20.82
CA ILE A 62 -5.43 18.78 -19.65
C ILE A 62 -5.31 17.31 -20.02
N HIS A 63 -6.25 16.78 -20.81
CA HIS A 63 -6.17 15.42 -21.35
C HIS A 63 -4.89 15.20 -22.17
N GLU A 64 -4.65 16.05 -23.18
CA GLU A 64 -3.48 15.93 -24.06
C GLU A 64 -2.17 16.06 -23.26
N ALA A 65 -2.12 16.94 -22.26
CA ALA A 65 -0.96 17.09 -21.39
C ALA A 65 -0.70 15.84 -20.51
N PHE A 66 -1.75 15.23 -19.96
CA PHE A 66 -1.63 14.01 -19.16
C PHE A 66 -1.25 12.81 -20.02
N GLU A 67 -1.86 12.68 -21.20
CA GLU A 67 -1.53 11.65 -22.18
C GLU A 67 -0.05 11.71 -22.59
N GLN A 68 0.43 12.92 -22.92
CA GLN A 68 1.83 13.14 -23.27
C GLN A 68 2.78 12.80 -22.12
N LEU A 69 2.41 13.15 -20.89
CA LEU A 69 3.19 12.86 -19.69
C LEU A 69 3.39 11.33 -19.47
N LEU A 70 2.43 10.53 -19.91
CA LEU A 70 2.45 9.07 -19.80
C LEU A 70 3.02 8.35 -21.03
N GLY A 71 3.32 9.07 -22.11
CA GLY A 71 3.82 8.48 -23.35
C GLY A 71 2.73 7.86 -24.24
N GLU A 72 1.55 8.48 -24.31
CA GLU A 72 0.40 8.03 -25.13
C GLU A 72 -0.11 6.61 -24.78
N PRO A 73 -0.58 6.37 -23.55
CA PRO A 73 -0.86 5.02 -23.05
C PRO A 73 -2.19 4.41 -23.51
N TYR A 74 -3.10 5.20 -24.09
CA TYR A 74 -4.48 4.77 -24.31
C TYR A 74 -4.65 3.87 -25.52
N THR A 75 -5.53 2.87 -25.38
CA THR A 75 -5.87 1.91 -26.45
C THR A 75 -7.31 2.07 -26.93
N ILE A 76 -8.21 2.53 -26.04
CA ILE A 76 -9.63 2.73 -26.34
C ILE A 76 -10.08 4.13 -25.91
N ALA A 77 -10.91 4.75 -26.76
CA ALA A 77 -11.63 5.97 -26.45
C ALA A 77 -13.15 5.73 -26.55
N MET A 78 -13.93 6.38 -25.69
CA MET A 78 -15.40 6.34 -25.75
C MET A 78 -15.92 7.46 -26.65
N HIS A 79 -16.76 7.14 -27.63
CA HIS A 79 -17.34 8.15 -28.50
C HIS A 79 -18.43 8.98 -27.77
N PRO A 80 -18.26 10.31 -27.60
CA PRO A 80 -19.14 11.18 -26.80
C PRO A 80 -20.63 11.08 -27.13
N ALA A 81 -20.96 10.99 -28.42
CA ALA A 81 -22.34 11.03 -28.91
C ALA A 81 -22.98 9.65 -29.08
N ALA A 82 -22.16 8.59 -29.15
CA ALA A 82 -22.66 7.24 -29.45
C ALA A 82 -22.52 6.29 -28.26
N ALA A 83 -21.76 6.68 -27.23
CA ALA A 83 -21.36 5.84 -26.11
C ALA A 83 -20.82 4.48 -26.60
N ARG A 84 -20.00 4.52 -27.67
CA ARG A 84 -19.37 3.32 -28.24
C ARG A 84 -17.84 3.40 -28.13
N PRO A 85 -17.19 2.37 -27.61
CA PRO A 85 -15.73 2.29 -27.58
C PRO A 85 -15.18 2.16 -29.01
N HIS A 86 -14.03 2.77 -29.25
CA HIS A 86 -13.29 2.63 -30.51
C HIS A 86 -11.78 2.64 -30.26
N ARG A 87 -11.04 2.00 -31.17
CA ARG A 87 -9.58 1.93 -31.11
C ARG A 87 -8.94 3.32 -31.21
N TYR A 88 -7.97 3.55 -30.34
CA TYR A 88 -7.19 4.76 -30.22
C TYR A 88 -5.68 4.38 -30.25
N PRO A 89 -4.79 5.20 -30.85
CA PRO A 89 -5.02 6.49 -31.52
C PRO A 89 -5.47 6.37 -32.98
N ALA A 90 -5.69 5.15 -33.50
CA ALA A 90 -6.04 4.92 -34.91
C ALA A 90 -7.26 5.72 -35.39
N ARG A 91 -8.21 6.02 -34.49
CA ARG A 91 -9.36 6.88 -34.75
C ARG A 91 -9.50 7.96 -33.68
N ARG A 92 -8.66 9.01 -33.74
CA ARG A 92 -8.73 10.14 -32.78
C ARG A 92 -10.01 10.96 -32.99
N PRO A 93 -10.82 11.20 -31.93
CA PRO A 93 -11.95 12.12 -32.02
C PRO A 93 -11.48 13.58 -32.12
N ASN A 94 -12.15 14.40 -32.92
CA ASN A 94 -11.89 15.85 -32.96
C ASN A 94 -12.57 16.55 -31.77
N LEU A 95 -12.00 16.38 -30.57
CA LEU A 95 -12.58 16.89 -29.32
C LEU A 95 -12.73 18.41 -29.32
N ARG A 96 -11.80 19.16 -29.92
CA ARG A 96 -11.85 20.63 -30.00
C ARG A 96 -13.00 21.13 -30.86
N GLU A 97 -13.27 20.46 -31.98
CA GLU A 97 -14.45 20.78 -32.79
C GLU A 97 -15.75 20.43 -32.06
N GLN A 98 -15.79 19.30 -31.35
CA GLN A 98 -16.95 18.92 -30.54
C GLN A 98 -17.20 19.90 -29.40
N ALA A 99 -16.16 20.35 -28.70
CA ALA A 99 -16.25 21.39 -27.66
C ALA A 99 -16.90 22.66 -28.22
N ARG A 100 -16.49 23.12 -29.41
CA ARG A 100 -17.07 24.31 -30.08
C ARG A 100 -18.53 24.13 -30.51
N LYS A 101 -18.97 22.90 -30.78
CA LYS A 101 -20.35 22.59 -31.19
C LYS A 101 -21.28 22.32 -29.99
N THR A 102 -20.73 22.04 -28.82
CA THR A 102 -21.52 21.62 -27.66
C THR A 102 -22.06 22.84 -26.92
N SER A 103 -23.38 22.94 -26.85
CA SER A 103 -24.08 23.99 -26.10
C SER A 103 -23.81 23.89 -24.59
N GLN A 104 -23.82 25.02 -23.89
CA GLN A 104 -23.76 25.09 -22.42
C GLN A 104 -24.83 24.23 -21.71
N TYR A 105 -25.98 24.02 -22.35
CA TYR A 105 -27.10 23.20 -21.85
C TYR A 105 -26.99 21.71 -22.21
N LYS A 106 -25.81 21.25 -22.63
CA LYS A 106 -25.51 19.82 -22.84
C LYS A 106 -24.25 19.45 -22.08
N TYR A 107 -24.11 18.17 -21.75
CA TYR A 107 -22.84 17.64 -21.26
C TYR A 107 -21.79 17.66 -22.37
N PHE A 108 -20.52 17.87 -21.99
CA PHE A 108 -19.36 17.60 -22.85
C PHE A 108 -18.49 16.56 -22.13
N VAL A 109 -18.51 15.34 -22.64
CA VAL A 109 -17.96 14.16 -21.96
C VAL A 109 -17.11 13.36 -22.92
N PHE A 110 -15.95 12.92 -22.47
CA PHE A 110 -15.12 11.98 -23.23
C PHE A 110 -14.25 11.19 -22.25
N SER A 111 -13.80 10.01 -22.65
CA SER A 111 -13.11 9.10 -21.75
C SER A 111 -12.16 8.18 -22.51
N PHE A 112 -11.08 7.80 -21.84
CA PHE A 112 -10.00 6.99 -22.39
C PHE A 112 -9.53 5.94 -21.38
N THR A 113 -9.10 4.79 -21.88
CA THR A 113 -8.55 3.69 -21.09
C THR A 113 -7.38 3.04 -21.84
N ASP A 114 -6.43 2.48 -21.10
CA ASP A 114 -5.37 1.63 -21.64
C ASP A 114 -5.82 0.17 -21.88
N GLU A 115 -7.03 -0.20 -21.46
CA GLU A 115 -7.56 -1.56 -21.61
C GLU A 115 -8.31 -1.78 -22.92
N GLU A 116 -7.94 -2.82 -23.67
CA GLU A 116 -8.70 -3.23 -24.86
C GLU A 116 -10.09 -3.77 -24.47
N ASN A 117 -10.15 -4.50 -23.36
CA ASN A 117 -11.40 -4.91 -22.74
C ASN A 117 -11.92 -3.77 -21.86
N HIS A 118 -12.89 -3.02 -22.37
CA HIS A 118 -13.45 -1.87 -21.67
C HIS A 118 -14.29 -2.25 -20.43
N ALA A 119 -14.53 -3.54 -20.19
CA ALA A 119 -15.10 -4.05 -18.93
C ALA A 119 -14.04 -4.24 -17.83
N THR A 120 -12.75 -4.23 -18.17
CA THR A 120 -11.64 -4.33 -17.22
C THR A 120 -11.27 -2.96 -16.67
N SER A 121 -10.92 -2.95 -15.39
CA SER A 121 -10.46 -1.77 -14.67
C SER A 121 -9.11 -1.30 -15.22
N PRO A 122 -8.99 -0.01 -15.57
CA PRO A 122 -7.77 0.48 -16.18
C PRO A 122 -6.62 0.53 -15.18
N THR A 123 -5.41 0.34 -15.68
CA THR A 123 -4.23 0.82 -14.96
C THR A 123 -3.97 2.29 -15.27
N THR A 124 -4.40 2.78 -16.44
CA THR A 124 -4.30 4.19 -16.85
C THR A 124 -5.55 4.64 -17.60
N ALA A 125 -6.22 5.68 -17.10
CA ALA A 125 -7.43 6.20 -17.72
C ALA A 125 -7.64 7.68 -17.43
N GLY A 126 -8.46 8.31 -18.27
CA GLY A 126 -8.91 9.68 -18.08
C GLY A 126 -10.40 9.79 -18.39
N TYR A 127 -11.18 10.26 -17.42
CA TYR A 127 -12.61 10.51 -17.52
C TYR A 127 -12.86 12.01 -17.39
N PHE A 128 -13.51 12.61 -18.37
CA PHE A 128 -13.68 14.05 -18.45
C PHE A 128 -15.15 14.39 -18.59
N TRP A 129 -15.67 15.22 -17.69
CA TRP A 129 -17.08 15.54 -17.62
C TRP A 129 -17.30 17.03 -17.36
N ARG A 130 -17.74 17.76 -18.39
CA ARG A 130 -18.31 19.09 -18.18
C ARG A 130 -19.82 18.97 -17.99
N SER A 131 -20.29 19.41 -16.83
CA SER A 131 -21.70 19.47 -16.49
C SER A 131 -22.45 20.52 -17.32
N TRP A 132 -23.71 20.21 -17.63
CA TRP A 132 -24.63 21.16 -18.27
C TRP A 132 -25.11 22.24 -17.30
N PHE A 133 -25.36 23.44 -17.81
CA PHE A 133 -25.92 24.52 -17.02
C PHE A 133 -27.43 24.32 -16.81
N LYS A 134 -27.88 24.26 -15.56
CA LYS A 134 -29.30 24.00 -15.20
C LYS A 134 -30.20 25.25 -15.18
N GLY A 135 -29.68 26.44 -15.51
CA GLY A 135 -30.39 27.74 -15.47
C GLY A 135 -30.15 28.52 -14.16
N GLU A 136 -30.61 29.77 -14.08
CA GLU A 136 -30.37 30.66 -12.92
C GLU A 136 -30.99 30.15 -11.61
N ASP A 137 -32.12 29.45 -11.68
CA ASP A 137 -32.87 28.97 -10.51
C ASP A 137 -32.42 27.61 -9.96
N ARG A 138 -31.42 26.96 -10.57
CA ARG A 138 -30.97 25.62 -10.19
C ARG A 138 -29.46 25.54 -10.05
N LYS A 139 -28.99 25.00 -8.92
CA LYS A 139 -27.56 24.72 -8.71
C LYS A 139 -27.07 23.74 -9.78
N THR A 140 -26.03 24.14 -10.50
CA THR A 140 -25.32 23.28 -11.45
C THR A 140 -24.28 22.47 -10.68
N GLY A 141 -24.29 21.14 -10.87
CA GLY A 141 -23.30 20.23 -10.31
C GLY A 141 -21.88 20.56 -10.76
N TYR A 142 -20.90 20.02 -10.04
CA TYR A 142 -19.52 20.17 -10.47
C TYR A 142 -19.27 19.52 -11.83
N SER A 143 -18.37 20.12 -12.61
CA SER A 143 -17.67 19.39 -13.66
C SER A 143 -16.51 18.62 -13.02
N SER A 144 -16.09 17.53 -13.66
CA SER A 144 -15.06 16.66 -13.10
C SER A 144 -14.03 16.16 -14.12
N ILE A 145 -12.85 15.85 -13.60
CA ILE A 145 -11.84 15.03 -14.27
C ILE A 145 -11.43 13.94 -13.28
N VAL A 146 -11.37 12.69 -13.73
CA VAL A 146 -10.81 11.57 -12.95
C VAL A 146 -9.69 10.94 -13.77
N PHE A 147 -8.52 10.81 -13.15
CA PHE A 147 -7.40 10.05 -13.71
C PHE A 147 -7.10 8.83 -12.86
N TYR A 148 -6.82 7.72 -13.53
CA TYR A 148 -6.10 6.59 -12.97
C TYR A 148 -4.75 6.48 -13.66
N TYR A 149 -3.73 6.02 -12.95
CA TYR A 149 -2.37 5.86 -13.49
C TYR A 149 -1.66 4.69 -12.82
N ARG A 150 -0.65 4.12 -13.50
CA ARG A 150 0.10 2.99 -12.95
C ARG A 150 0.88 3.40 -11.70
N TRP A 151 0.83 2.58 -10.66
CA TRP A 151 1.54 2.83 -9.41
C TRP A 151 3.05 2.90 -9.59
N GLN A 152 3.63 1.95 -10.33
CA GLN A 152 5.07 1.97 -10.64
C GLN A 152 5.46 3.25 -11.39
N TRP A 153 4.66 3.66 -12.38
CA TRP A 153 4.91 4.90 -13.11
C TRP A 153 4.90 6.11 -12.18
N TRP A 154 3.94 6.18 -11.24
CA TRP A 154 3.90 7.26 -10.26
C TRP A 154 5.15 7.27 -9.38
N GLN A 155 5.62 6.12 -8.89
CA GLN A 155 6.85 6.00 -8.11
C GLN A 155 8.06 6.59 -8.85
N ASP A 156 8.16 6.34 -10.15
CA ASP A 156 9.24 6.81 -11.01
C ASP A 156 9.10 8.29 -11.42
N ASN A 157 7.90 8.87 -11.35
CA ASN A 157 7.57 10.17 -11.94
C ASN A 157 6.88 11.16 -10.97
N ARG A 158 7.03 10.99 -9.65
CA ARG A 158 6.35 11.76 -8.59
C ARG A 158 6.37 13.27 -8.82
N GLU A 159 7.54 13.85 -9.13
CA GLU A 159 7.68 15.30 -9.35
C GLU A 159 7.03 15.79 -10.64
N ALA A 160 7.04 14.97 -11.70
CA ALA A 160 6.36 15.31 -12.95
C ALA A 160 4.84 15.28 -12.78
N TRP A 161 4.33 14.23 -12.12
CA TRP A 161 2.94 14.11 -11.71
C TRP A 161 2.51 15.29 -10.84
N ARG A 162 3.27 15.61 -9.79
CA ARG A 162 2.94 16.70 -8.86
C ARG A 162 2.85 18.05 -9.57
N ARG A 163 3.80 18.36 -10.45
CA ARG A 163 3.75 19.59 -11.27
C ARG A 163 2.52 19.64 -12.16
N PHE A 164 2.14 18.51 -12.77
CA PHE A 164 0.91 18.40 -13.56
C PHE A 164 -0.33 18.67 -12.70
N VAL A 165 -0.41 18.07 -11.50
CA VAL A 165 -1.54 18.24 -10.58
C VAL A 165 -1.69 19.71 -10.19
N LEU A 166 -0.65 20.34 -9.65
CA LEU A 166 -0.73 21.72 -9.17
C LEU A 166 -1.12 22.70 -10.29
N LYS A 167 -0.56 22.51 -11.50
CA LYS A 167 -0.93 23.29 -12.68
C LYS A 167 -2.41 23.09 -13.04
N THR A 168 -2.89 21.85 -13.02
CA THR A 168 -4.30 21.51 -13.32
C THR A 168 -5.26 22.13 -12.30
N ILE A 169 -4.88 22.15 -11.01
CA ILE A 169 -5.64 22.83 -9.95
C ILE A 169 -5.86 24.31 -10.26
N ASP A 170 -4.78 25.01 -10.60
CA ASP A 170 -4.82 26.44 -10.90
C ASP A 170 -5.61 26.74 -12.18
N LEU A 171 -5.39 25.95 -13.24
CA LEU A 171 -6.09 26.08 -14.52
C LEU A 171 -7.60 25.93 -14.38
N LEU A 172 -8.04 24.88 -13.68
CA LEU A 172 -9.47 24.60 -13.48
C LEU A 172 -10.11 25.52 -12.45
N LYS A 173 -9.30 26.26 -11.66
CA LYS A 173 -9.74 26.90 -10.42
C LYS A 173 -10.50 25.90 -9.55
N ALA A 174 -9.94 24.70 -9.40
CA ALA A 174 -10.61 23.57 -8.79
C ALA A 174 -11.15 23.91 -7.39
N HIS A 175 -12.34 23.41 -7.09
CA HIS A 175 -13.01 23.60 -5.81
C HIS A 175 -12.71 22.47 -4.84
N GLN A 176 -12.60 21.24 -5.33
CA GLN A 176 -12.19 20.08 -4.54
C GLN A 176 -11.31 19.19 -5.40
N VAL A 177 -10.29 18.59 -4.79
CA VAL A 177 -9.40 17.63 -5.45
C VAL A 177 -9.05 16.57 -4.43
N TYR A 178 -9.13 15.30 -4.84
CA TYR A 178 -8.85 14.14 -4.00
C TYR A 178 -7.90 13.20 -4.74
N SER A 179 -6.92 12.66 -4.02
CA SER A 179 -6.02 11.64 -4.54
C SER A 179 -5.68 10.62 -3.45
N GLY A 180 -5.49 9.38 -3.88
CA GLY A 180 -5.29 8.21 -3.03
C GLY A 180 -5.36 6.94 -3.86
N PHE A 181 -5.80 5.85 -3.27
CA PHE A 181 -6.18 4.62 -3.98
C PHE A 181 -7.68 4.48 -4.02
N ALA A 182 -8.23 4.07 -5.15
CA ALA A 182 -9.64 3.74 -5.32
C ALA A 182 -9.77 2.52 -6.22
N MET A 183 -10.92 1.86 -6.21
CA MET A 183 -11.23 0.94 -7.29
C MET A 183 -11.25 1.71 -8.62
N ALA A 184 -10.49 1.25 -9.60
CA ALA A 184 -10.44 1.87 -10.91
C ALA A 184 -11.70 1.53 -11.70
N ASN A 185 -12.56 2.52 -11.96
CA ASN A 185 -13.79 2.25 -12.70
C ASN A 185 -13.44 1.86 -14.16
N PRO A 186 -13.94 0.71 -14.66
CA PRO A 186 -13.84 0.38 -16.08
C PRO A 186 -14.59 1.38 -16.95
N LEU A 187 -14.20 1.44 -18.22
CA LEU A 187 -14.83 2.34 -19.18
C LEU A 187 -16.28 1.93 -19.48
N GLU A 188 -16.61 0.64 -19.39
CA GLU A 188 -17.96 0.12 -19.54
C GLU A 188 -18.81 0.43 -18.31
N PHE A 189 -19.76 1.36 -18.47
CA PHE A 189 -20.63 1.82 -17.39
C PHE A 189 -21.36 0.69 -16.62
N GLY A 190 -21.73 -0.40 -17.29
CA GLY A 190 -22.45 -1.52 -16.68
C GLY A 190 -21.66 -2.29 -15.61
N THR A 191 -20.33 -2.20 -15.63
CA THR A 191 -19.43 -2.88 -14.69
C THR A 191 -19.35 -2.20 -13.33
N ARG A 192 -19.87 -0.98 -13.20
CA ARG A 192 -19.89 -0.25 -11.92
C ARG A 192 -20.57 -1.06 -10.81
N ALA A 193 -21.55 -1.90 -11.15
CA ALA A 193 -22.17 -2.81 -10.18
C ALA A 193 -21.16 -3.77 -9.51
N ALA A 194 -20.18 -4.27 -10.26
CA ALA A 194 -19.10 -5.11 -9.73
C ALA A 194 -18.10 -4.28 -8.90
N VAL A 195 -17.73 -3.10 -9.39
CA VAL A 195 -16.84 -2.17 -8.66
C VAL A 195 -17.43 -1.81 -7.29
N THR A 196 -18.72 -1.50 -7.20
CA THR A 196 -19.39 -1.19 -5.91
C THR A 196 -19.41 -2.37 -4.94
N THR A 197 -19.47 -3.61 -5.45
CA THR A 197 -19.39 -4.81 -4.63
C THR A 197 -17.99 -4.95 -4.03
N TRP A 198 -16.95 -4.77 -4.85
CA TRP A 198 -15.57 -4.76 -4.37
C TRP A 198 -15.30 -3.64 -3.36
N GLU A 199 -15.75 -2.41 -3.62
CA GLU A 199 -15.63 -1.30 -2.66
C GLU A 199 -16.20 -1.68 -1.28
N ARG A 200 -17.42 -2.24 -1.25
CA ARG A 200 -18.03 -2.64 0.02
C ARG A 200 -17.31 -3.82 0.68
N ALA A 201 -16.79 -4.77 -0.08
CA ALA A 201 -16.09 -5.93 0.46
C ALA A 201 -14.68 -5.62 0.98
N LEU A 202 -13.99 -4.63 0.40
CA LEU A 202 -12.61 -4.28 0.75
C LEU A 202 -12.51 -3.20 1.83
N THR A 203 -13.50 -2.34 1.97
CA THR A 203 -13.50 -1.24 2.97
C THR A 203 -13.45 -1.68 4.45
N PRO A 204 -13.89 -2.91 4.83
CA PRO A 204 -13.59 -3.46 6.15
C PRO A 204 -12.11 -3.82 6.38
N ALA A 205 -11.33 -4.01 5.32
CA ALA A 205 -9.89 -4.34 5.41
C ALA A 205 -8.99 -3.12 5.24
N PHE A 206 -9.45 -2.04 4.60
CA PHE A 206 -8.63 -0.87 4.25
C PHE A 206 -9.31 0.46 4.56
N HIS A 207 -8.74 1.27 5.47
CA HIS A 207 -9.25 2.62 5.75
C HIS A 207 -8.95 3.64 4.64
N GLY A 208 -7.90 3.39 3.87
CA GLY A 208 -7.37 4.26 2.81
C GLY A 208 -7.96 4.00 1.42
N LEU A 209 -8.79 2.97 1.26
CA LEU A 209 -9.51 2.72 0.01
C LEU A 209 -10.59 3.79 -0.18
N ASP A 210 -10.38 4.69 -1.13
CA ASP A 210 -11.31 5.75 -1.45
C ASP A 210 -12.45 5.24 -2.36
N ILE A 211 -13.64 5.80 -2.18
CA ILE A 211 -14.80 5.59 -3.06
C ILE A 211 -14.94 6.85 -3.89
N ASP A 212 -14.41 6.84 -5.11
CA ASP A 212 -14.53 7.94 -6.07
C ASP A 212 -15.45 7.54 -7.21
N TYR A 213 -16.61 8.20 -7.26
CA TYR A 213 -17.59 8.00 -8.32
C TYR A 213 -18.17 9.35 -8.75
N ALA A 214 -17.39 10.09 -9.55
CA ALA A 214 -17.70 11.46 -9.92
C ALA A 214 -19.11 11.64 -10.54
N TYR A 215 -19.63 10.63 -11.26
CA TYR A 215 -20.98 10.67 -11.84
C TYR A 215 -22.10 10.73 -10.79
N GLY A 216 -21.91 10.11 -9.62
CA GLY A 216 -22.89 10.15 -8.53
C GLY A 216 -22.65 11.29 -7.53
N MET A 217 -21.43 11.84 -7.48
CA MET A 217 -21.00 12.77 -6.44
C MET A 217 -21.06 14.25 -6.84
N ASP A 218 -21.18 14.57 -8.12
CA ASP A 218 -20.99 15.94 -8.64
C ASP A 218 -21.96 16.99 -8.07
N ASP A 219 -23.24 16.63 -7.92
CA ASP A 219 -24.28 17.48 -7.33
C ASP A 219 -24.20 17.47 -5.78
N GLU A 220 -23.69 16.41 -5.15
CA GLU A 220 -23.64 16.25 -3.69
C GLU A 220 -22.45 16.96 -3.04
N LEU A 221 -21.29 16.97 -3.70
CA LEU A 221 -20.07 17.64 -3.21
C LEU A 221 -20.23 19.17 -3.17
N LEU A 222 -21.33 19.73 -3.68
CA LEU A 222 -21.71 21.12 -3.43
C LEU A 222 -22.05 21.39 -1.96
N ASN A 223 -22.46 20.36 -1.21
CA ASN A 223 -22.93 20.46 0.17
C ASN A 223 -21.81 20.36 1.21
N GLY A 224 -20.66 19.78 0.86
CA GLY A 224 -19.50 19.66 1.74
C GLY A 224 -18.32 18.95 1.09
N VAL A 225 -17.28 18.72 1.88
CA VAL A 225 -16.12 17.91 1.47
C VAL A 225 -16.24 16.48 1.96
N ARG A 226 -15.45 15.56 1.40
CA ARG A 226 -15.32 14.17 1.88
C ARG A 226 -13.97 13.93 2.58
N PRO A 227 -13.85 12.94 3.48
CA PRO A 227 -12.60 12.63 4.15
C PRO A 227 -11.52 12.16 3.16
N PRO A 228 -10.41 12.90 3.01
CA PRO A 228 -9.32 12.48 2.13
C PRO A 228 -8.53 11.31 2.72
N THR A 229 -7.94 10.50 1.85
CA THR A 229 -7.08 9.37 2.24
C THR A 229 -5.59 9.69 2.10
N TRP A 230 -5.19 10.53 1.13
CA TRP A 230 -3.79 10.94 0.97
C TRP A 230 -3.59 12.42 0.63
N ALA A 231 -3.92 12.87 -0.59
CA ALA A 231 -3.67 14.24 -1.02
C ALA A 231 -4.95 14.97 -1.40
N PHE A 232 -5.05 16.25 -1.01
CA PHE A 232 -6.30 17.01 -1.00
C PHE A 232 -6.10 18.50 -1.24
N LEU A 233 -7.03 19.12 -1.97
CA LEU A 233 -7.10 20.58 -2.08
C LEU A 233 -8.11 21.16 -1.08
N LEU A 234 -7.61 21.93 -0.11
CA LEU A 234 -8.45 22.85 0.66
C LEU A 234 -8.57 24.19 -0.07
N ALA A 235 -9.57 24.29 -0.95
CA ALA A 235 -9.84 25.53 -1.67
C ALA A 235 -10.26 26.66 -0.73
N ASN A 236 -9.94 27.91 -1.08
CA ASN A 236 -10.20 29.11 -0.28
C ASN A 236 -11.66 29.16 0.19
N HIS A 237 -12.63 28.94 -0.70
CA HIS A 237 -14.06 29.01 -0.36
C HIS A 237 -14.50 27.93 0.65
N TRP A 238 -13.84 26.77 0.71
CA TRP A 238 -14.08 25.76 1.76
C TRP A 238 -13.37 26.13 3.06
N ARG A 239 -12.13 26.63 2.99
CA ARG A 239 -11.41 27.15 4.15
C ARG A 239 -12.18 28.30 4.82
N ASP A 240 -12.78 29.18 4.04
CA ASP A 240 -13.55 30.31 4.56
C ASP A 240 -14.78 29.83 5.35
N LYS A 241 -15.40 28.71 4.94
CA LYS A 241 -16.48 28.06 5.72
C LYS A 241 -16.00 27.45 7.05
N LEU A 242 -14.72 27.06 7.14
CA LEU A 242 -14.11 26.66 8.42
C LEU A 242 -13.83 27.86 9.34
N GLY A 243 -13.85 29.10 8.81
CA GLY A 243 -13.47 30.28 9.57
C GLY A 243 -11.98 30.32 9.93
N LEU A 244 -11.13 29.61 9.18
CA LEU A 244 -9.69 29.51 9.44
C LEU A 244 -8.88 30.32 8.43
N THR A 245 -7.77 30.91 8.90
CA THR A 245 -6.74 31.46 8.02
C THR A 245 -5.84 30.33 7.49
N ARG A 246 -5.10 30.61 6.41
CA ARG A 246 -4.10 29.67 5.86
C ARG A 246 -3.06 29.26 6.90
N GLU A 247 -2.64 30.20 7.75
CA GLU A 247 -1.67 29.94 8.82
C GLU A 247 -2.26 29.08 9.94
N GLN A 248 -3.54 29.27 10.28
CA GLN A 248 -4.22 28.40 11.24
C GLN A 248 -4.37 26.97 10.72
N VAL A 249 -4.61 26.78 9.41
CA VAL A 249 -4.60 25.44 8.80
C VAL A 249 -3.21 24.82 8.92
N ARG A 250 -2.14 25.55 8.60
CA ARG A 250 -0.76 25.07 8.75
C ARG A 250 -0.42 24.69 10.18
N THR A 251 -0.85 25.51 11.14
CA THR A 251 -0.64 25.25 12.58
C THR A 251 -1.41 24.02 13.03
N ALA A 252 -2.67 23.88 12.63
CA ALA A 252 -3.52 22.74 13.01
C ALA A 252 -3.06 21.42 12.41
N LEU A 253 -2.39 21.46 11.25
CA LEU A 253 -1.82 20.30 10.56
C LEU A 253 -0.29 20.22 10.70
N ALA A 254 0.27 20.89 11.72
CA ALA A 254 1.71 20.89 11.95
C ALA A 254 2.19 19.48 12.33
N HIS A 255 2.68 18.75 11.33
CA HIS A 255 3.16 17.39 11.47
C HIS A 255 4.34 17.16 10.52
N PRO A 256 5.44 16.51 10.94
CA PRO A 256 6.65 16.38 10.11
C PRO A 256 6.42 15.61 8.80
N ARG A 257 5.39 14.76 8.75
CA ARG A 257 4.99 14.00 7.55
C ARG A 257 3.95 14.71 6.67
N ILE A 258 3.37 15.83 7.11
CA ILE A 258 2.37 16.55 6.31
C ILE A 258 3.04 17.67 5.52
N SER A 259 2.79 17.67 4.21
CA SER A 259 3.27 18.66 3.25
C SER A 259 2.12 19.60 2.88
N ILE A 260 2.36 20.92 2.90
CA ILE A 260 1.38 21.94 2.50
C ILE A 260 2.00 22.88 1.48
N THR A 261 1.44 22.87 0.27
CA THR A 261 1.81 23.78 -0.83
C THR A 261 0.76 24.87 -0.99
N GLU A 262 1.21 26.12 -0.95
CA GLU A 262 0.35 27.29 -1.14
C GLU A 262 0.01 27.48 -2.62
N LEU A 263 -1.28 27.58 -2.92
CA LEU A 263 -1.80 27.86 -4.26
C LEU A 263 -2.62 29.15 -4.25
N HIS A 264 -2.88 29.70 -5.44
CA HIS A 264 -3.72 30.90 -5.57
C HIS A 264 -5.14 30.64 -5.02
N ASN A 265 -5.75 29.51 -5.42
CA ASN A 265 -7.12 29.15 -5.06
C ASN A 265 -7.26 28.32 -3.77
N GLY A 266 -6.17 27.99 -3.06
CA GLY A 266 -6.25 27.15 -1.85
C GLY A 266 -4.90 26.67 -1.31
N GLN A 267 -4.94 25.61 -0.50
CA GLN A 267 -3.77 24.90 0.01
C GLN A 267 -3.85 23.44 -0.42
N TRP A 268 -2.82 22.96 -1.13
CA TRP A 268 -2.65 21.54 -1.45
C TRP A 268 -1.95 20.84 -0.30
N ILE A 269 -2.58 19.80 0.24
CA ILE A 269 -2.17 19.10 1.46
C ILE A 269 -1.89 17.64 1.12
N GLU A 270 -0.70 17.14 1.45
CA GLU A 270 -0.28 15.76 1.26
C GLU A 270 -0.03 15.11 2.63
N LEU A 271 -0.70 13.99 2.90
CA LEU A 271 -0.59 13.23 4.14
C LEU A 271 0.49 12.14 4.00
N GLY A 272 1.72 12.45 4.38
CA GLY A 272 2.85 11.55 4.17
C GLY A 272 3.43 11.66 2.76
N GLU A 273 4.43 10.83 2.47
CA GLU A 273 5.14 10.89 1.20
C GLU A 273 4.32 10.31 0.05
N GLN A 274 3.46 9.32 0.32
CA GLN A 274 2.79 8.53 -0.71
C GLN A 274 1.37 8.13 -0.27
N PRO A 275 0.48 7.78 -1.21
CA PRO A 275 -0.82 7.21 -0.84
C PRO A 275 -0.64 5.83 -0.20
N GLU A 276 -1.55 5.48 0.71
CA GLU A 276 -1.56 4.21 1.43
C GLU A 276 -3.01 3.70 1.58
N LEU A 277 -3.19 2.38 1.59
CA LEU A 277 -4.50 1.73 1.80
C LEU A 277 -4.87 1.60 3.29
N TYR A 278 -3.92 1.79 4.21
CA TYR A 278 -4.11 1.70 5.66
C TYR A 278 -4.89 0.45 6.09
N PRO A 279 -4.25 -0.75 6.07
CA PRO A 279 -4.87 -1.98 6.54
C PRO A 279 -5.43 -1.81 7.95
N VAL A 280 -6.68 -2.23 8.16
CA VAL A 280 -7.40 -2.02 9.44
C VAL A 280 -6.67 -2.69 10.62
N GLU A 281 -5.99 -3.81 10.37
CA GLU A 281 -5.16 -4.51 11.37
C GLU A 281 -3.97 -3.70 11.91
N GLN A 282 -3.61 -2.59 11.23
CA GLN A 282 -2.55 -1.68 11.66
C GLN A 282 -3.10 -0.51 12.52
N GLY A 283 -4.42 -0.47 12.73
CA GLY A 283 -5.10 0.59 13.47
C GLY A 283 -5.46 1.79 12.61
N VAL A 284 -6.16 2.76 13.22
CA VAL A 284 -6.66 3.94 12.50
C VAL A 284 -5.50 4.89 12.18
N PRO A 285 -5.35 5.35 10.92
CA PRO A 285 -4.18 6.12 10.50
C PRO A 285 -4.21 7.56 11.05
N GLU A 286 -3.12 7.97 11.69
CA GLU A 286 -3.06 9.26 12.40
C GLU A 286 -3.19 10.50 11.50
N LEU A 287 -2.63 10.47 10.28
CA LEU A 287 -2.62 11.64 9.39
C LEU A 287 -4.02 11.93 8.81
N PRO A 288 -4.75 10.92 8.28
CA PRO A 288 -6.15 11.10 7.93
C PRO A 288 -7.03 11.52 9.11
N MET A 289 -6.81 11.00 10.32
CA MET A 289 -7.53 11.45 11.52
C MET A 289 -7.30 12.93 11.83
N LEU A 290 -6.05 13.38 11.75
CA LEU A 290 -5.68 14.79 12.00
C LEU A 290 -6.35 15.72 11.00
N LEU A 291 -6.30 15.39 9.71
CA LEU A 291 -6.97 16.19 8.66
C LEU A 291 -8.49 16.13 8.79
N ASN A 292 -9.06 14.95 9.02
CA ASN A 292 -10.50 14.77 9.17
C ASN A 292 -11.05 15.58 10.36
N LYS A 293 -10.31 15.67 11.47
CA LYS A 293 -10.68 16.52 12.61
C LYS A 293 -10.81 18.00 12.21
N LEU A 294 -9.92 18.49 11.34
CA LEU A 294 -9.99 19.86 10.82
C LEU A 294 -11.16 20.05 9.85
N LEU A 295 -11.44 19.06 8.99
CA LEU A 295 -12.48 19.13 7.96
C LEU A 295 -13.89 18.83 8.47
N LYS A 296 -14.04 18.16 9.61
CA LYS A 296 -15.34 17.73 10.17
C LYS A 296 -16.44 18.80 10.12
N PRO A 297 -16.19 20.09 10.44
CA PRO A 297 -17.25 21.11 10.39
C PRO A 297 -17.81 21.41 8.99
N ILE A 298 -17.09 21.05 7.92
CA ILE A 298 -17.52 21.25 6.52
C ILE A 298 -17.70 19.93 5.76
N ARG A 299 -17.59 18.80 6.45
CA ARG A 299 -17.76 17.47 5.84
C ARG A 299 -19.24 17.24 5.52
N TYR A 300 -19.51 16.63 4.37
CA TYR A 300 -20.86 16.16 4.04
C TYR A 300 -20.98 14.69 4.43
N ASP A 301 -21.70 14.41 5.53
CA ASP A 301 -21.84 13.05 6.08
C ASP A 301 -22.82 12.18 5.29
N ASP A 302 -23.80 12.80 4.63
CA ASP A 302 -24.84 12.14 3.83
C ASP A 302 -24.42 11.98 2.35
N LEU A 303 -23.12 11.81 2.08
CA LEU A 303 -22.63 11.52 0.74
C LEU A 303 -23.13 10.12 0.32
N GLY A 304 -23.94 10.08 -0.74
CA GLY A 304 -24.44 8.87 -1.36
C GLY A 304 -23.30 8.11 -2.02
N LEU A 305 -22.65 7.21 -1.29
CA LEU A 305 -21.69 6.26 -1.85
C LEU A 305 -22.38 5.13 -2.64
N LEU A 306 -23.70 5.23 -2.79
CA LEU A 306 -24.54 4.33 -3.56
C LEU A 306 -24.24 4.52 -5.05
N GLY A 307 -23.55 3.55 -5.66
CA GLY A 307 -23.43 3.52 -7.12
C GLY A 307 -24.69 2.96 -7.76
N PHE A 308 -24.91 1.65 -7.56
CA PHE A 308 -26.09 0.93 -8.03
C PHE A 308 -26.80 0.30 -6.85
N GLY A 309 -28.12 0.52 -6.75
CA GLY A 309 -28.93 -0.04 -5.67
C GLY A 309 -28.91 -1.57 -5.67
N GLN A 310 -28.82 -2.17 -4.48
CA GLN A 310 -29.07 -3.59 -4.28
C GLN A 310 -30.56 -3.88 -4.50
N TRP A 311 -30.88 -5.00 -5.15
CA TRP A 311 -32.25 -5.47 -5.34
C TRP A 311 -32.50 -6.71 -4.47
N ASP A 312 -33.77 -6.99 -4.17
CA ASP A 312 -34.15 -8.12 -3.31
C ASP A 312 -33.64 -9.46 -3.88
N GLY A 313 -32.77 -10.13 -3.11
CA GLY A 313 -32.16 -11.40 -3.52
C GLY A 313 -30.81 -11.28 -4.24
N ASP A 314 -30.24 -10.07 -4.36
CA ASP A 314 -28.86 -9.91 -4.82
C ASP A 314 -27.88 -10.44 -3.77
N PRO A 315 -27.06 -11.46 -4.08
CA PRO A 315 -26.08 -12.01 -3.14
C PRO A 315 -24.90 -11.07 -2.87
N ASN A 316 -24.76 -9.97 -3.64
CA ASN A 316 -23.63 -9.05 -3.54
C ASN A 316 -23.95 -7.86 -2.63
N GLU A 317 -23.25 -7.78 -1.50
CA GLU A 317 -23.38 -6.67 -0.57
C GLU A 317 -22.86 -5.37 -1.20
N ARG A 318 -23.60 -4.28 -1.00
CA ARG A 318 -23.21 -2.93 -1.41
C ARG A 318 -23.38 -1.98 -0.23
N PHE A 319 -22.80 -0.80 -0.35
CA PHE A 319 -23.03 0.26 0.64
C PHE A 319 -24.53 0.52 0.80
N THR A 320 -24.97 0.59 2.04
CA THR A 320 -26.26 1.17 2.43
C THR A 320 -26.06 2.64 2.81
N ASP A 321 -27.15 3.39 3.00
CA ASP A 321 -27.06 4.76 3.55
C ASP A 321 -26.40 4.75 4.94
N ALA A 322 -26.68 3.73 5.75
CA ALA A 322 -26.09 3.58 7.08
C ALA A 322 -24.58 3.33 6.98
N ASP A 323 -24.16 2.41 6.11
CA ASP A 323 -22.73 2.15 5.88
C ASP A 323 -22.01 3.37 5.31
N SER A 324 -22.67 4.11 4.42
CA SER A 324 -22.10 5.32 3.80
C SER A 324 -21.77 6.36 4.87
N ARG A 325 -22.69 6.64 5.80
CA ARG A 325 -22.43 7.56 6.93
C ARG A 325 -21.30 7.05 7.83
N ARG A 326 -21.30 5.75 8.17
CA ARG A 326 -20.24 5.15 9.00
C ARG A 326 -18.87 5.24 8.32
N TRP A 327 -18.81 5.01 7.02
CA TRP A 327 -17.60 5.13 6.21
C TRP A 327 -17.11 6.58 6.11
N MET A 328 -18.00 7.54 5.93
CA MET A 328 -17.66 8.97 5.95
C MET A 328 -17.14 9.40 7.32
N ALA A 329 -17.60 8.78 8.40
CA ALA A 329 -17.12 8.98 9.75
C ALA A 329 -15.94 8.08 10.16
N ARG A 330 -15.34 7.26 9.26
CA ARG A 330 -14.32 6.25 9.62
C ARG A 330 -13.09 6.77 10.36
N PHE A 331 -12.75 8.05 10.16
CA PHE A 331 -11.63 8.72 10.83
C PHE A 331 -12.04 9.55 12.05
N ASP A 332 -13.30 9.48 12.48
CA ASP A 332 -13.77 10.16 13.68
C ASP A 332 -13.24 9.51 14.96
N ALA A 333 -13.19 10.30 16.03
CA ALA A 333 -12.73 9.86 17.35
C ALA A 333 -13.63 8.76 17.97
N ASP A 334 -14.89 8.73 17.56
CA ASP A 334 -15.98 7.88 18.02
C ASP A 334 -16.50 6.94 16.91
N SER A 335 -15.75 6.79 15.82
CA SER A 335 -16.12 5.89 14.73
C SER A 335 -16.22 4.43 15.19
N ASP A 336 -17.17 3.71 14.59
CA ASP A 336 -17.38 2.27 14.81
C ASP A 336 -17.02 1.43 13.57
N TRP A 337 -16.36 2.02 12.55
CA TRP A 337 -15.99 1.32 11.33
C TRP A 337 -14.64 0.58 11.44
N PRO A 338 -14.50 -0.64 10.90
CA PRO A 338 -15.60 -1.55 10.51
C PRO A 338 -16.37 -2.09 11.73
N THR A 339 -15.68 -2.23 12.86
CA THR A 339 -16.27 -2.53 14.17
C THR A 339 -15.61 -1.68 15.26
N PRO A 340 -16.23 -1.50 16.44
CA PRO A 340 -15.57 -0.86 17.57
C PRO A 340 -14.28 -1.58 18.02
N ALA A 341 -14.20 -2.90 17.85
CA ALA A 341 -13.06 -3.71 18.29
C ALA A 341 -11.79 -3.46 17.46
N SER A 342 -11.94 -3.22 16.15
CA SER A 342 -10.79 -2.95 15.25
C SER A 342 -10.10 -1.62 15.55
N ARG A 343 -10.80 -0.67 16.19
CA ARG A 343 -10.28 0.65 16.52
C ARG A 343 -9.24 0.66 17.65
N PHE A 344 -9.29 -0.34 18.53
CA PHE A 344 -8.39 -0.48 19.67
C PHE A 344 -7.28 -1.52 19.44
N ILE A 345 -7.09 -1.94 18.19
CA ILE A 345 -5.89 -2.70 17.82
C ILE A 345 -4.72 -1.74 17.99
N ALA A 346 -3.97 -1.90 19.07
CA ALA A 346 -2.69 -1.23 19.22
C ALA A 346 -1.84 -1.67 18.02
N PRO A 347 -1.21 -0.73 17.27
CA PRO A 347 -0.28 -1.13 16.22
C PRO A 347 0.71 -2.10 16.85
N PRO A 348 0.99 -3.26 16.21
CA PRO A 348 2.02 -4.14 16.72
C PRO A 348 3.27 -3.30 16.95
N SER A 349 3.78 -3.30 18.17
CA SER A 349 5.05 -2.67 18.52
C SER A 349 6.06 -3.04 17.44
N THR A 350 6.55 -2.05 16.71
CA THR A 350 7.22 -2.18 15.42
C THR A 350 8.48 -3.04 15.54
N SER A 351 8.31 -4.36 15.49
CA SER A 351 9.34 -5.32 15.13
C SER A 351 9.22 -5.56 13.63
N GLY A 352 9.95 -4.73 12.89
CA GLY A 352 10.42 -4.88 11.51
C GLY A 352 9.63 -5.78 10.57
N HIS A 353 8.66 -5.22 9.87
CA HIS A 353 8.31 -5.65 8.51
C HIS A 353 8.19 -4.39 7.66
N ALA A 354 9.32 -3.98 7.08
CA ALA A 354 9.33 -3.05 5.96
C ALA A 354 9.07 -3.88 4.69
N GLY A 355 8.01 -3.55 3.95
CA GLY A 355 7.93 -3.90 2.53
C GLY A 355 9.15 -3.35 1.79
N PRO A 356 9.42 -3.80 0.55
CA PRO A 356 10.68 -3.49 -0.15
C PRO A 356 10.76 -1.99 -0.46
N GLN A 357 11.35 -1.23 0.47
CA GLN A 357 11.92 0.07 0.18
C GLN A 357 13.02 -0.16 -0.86
N LEU A 358 12.96 0.54 -1.99
CA LEU A 358 14.10 0.62 -2.91
C LEU A 358 15.36 0.93 -2.08
N PRO A 359 16.38 0.04 -2.09
CA PRO A 359 17.48 0.16 -1.15
C PRO A 359 18.25 1.45 -1.44
N VAL A 360 18.34 2.31 -0.41
CA VAL A 360 19.12 3.55 -0.46
C VAL A 360 20.51 3.22 -0.99
N SER A 361 20.92 3.87 -2.09
CA SER A 361 22.16 3.55 -2.79
C SER A 361 23.11 4.74 -2.78
N VAL A 362 24.40 4.49 -2.57
CA VAL A 362 25.46 5.52 -2.52
C VAL A 362 26.68 5.04 -3.32
N ILE A 363 27.27 5.96 -4.10
CA ILE A 363 28.45 5.67 -4.91
C ILE A 363 29.70 5.57 -4.02
N SER A 364 30.57 4.60 -4.29
CA SER A 364 31.86 4.46 -3.60
C SER A 364 32.68 5.75 -3.62
N GLY A 365 33.37 6.05 -2.52
CA GLY A 365 34.10 7.30 -2.31
C GLY A 365 33.26 8.45 -1.73
N MET A 366 31.93 8.35 -1.79
CA MET A 366 31.02 9.31 -1.14
C MET A 366 30.81 8.98 0.34
N ALA A 367 30.38 10.01 1.09
CA ALA A 367 30.01 9.85 2.49
C ALA A 367 28.68 9.10 2.60
N CYS A 368 28.64 8.14 3.51
CA CYS A 368 27.47 7.36 3.84
C CYS A 368 26.37 8.29 4.36
N THR A 369 25.21 8.28 3.71
CA THR A 369 24.11 9.20 4.01
C THR A 369 23.36 8.81 5.29
N GLN A 370 23.42 7.53 5.67
CA GLN A 370 22.70 6.96 6.81
C GLN A 370 23.50 5.84 7.47
N ALA A 371 23.54 5.79 8.80
CA ALA A 371 24.14 4.66 9.51
C ALA A 371 23.38 3.35 9.23
N GLY A 372 24.09 2.22 9.15
CA GLY A 372 23.47 0.92 8.91
C GLY A 372 24.39 -0.12 8.29
N TRP A 373 23.84 -1.27 7.93
CA TRP A 373 24.50 -2.28 7.11
C TRP A 373 24.33 -1.98 5.63
N TRP A 374 25.42 -2.09 4.89
CA TRP A 374 25.48 -1.83 3.45
C TRP A 374 26.23 -2.96 2.77
N LEU A 375 25.87 -3.25 1.53
CA LEU A 375 26.51 -4.27 0.69
C LEU A 375 26.67 -3.74 -0.75
N VAL A 376 27.54 -4.38 -1.52
CA VAL A 376 27.61 -4.17 -2.97
C VAL A 376 26.92 -5.35 -3.65
N PRO A 377 25.84 -5.12 -4.42
CA PRO A 377 25.12 -6.19 -5.10
C PRO A 377 26.03 -6.99 -6.01
N GLY A 378 25.91 -8.32 -5.97
CA GLY A 378 26.74 -9.22 -6.77
C GLY A 378 28.16 -9.43 -6.23
N GLN A 379 28.55 -8.77 -5.13
CA GLN A 379 29.86 -8.96 -4.50
C GLN A 379 29.75 -9.69 -3.16
N SER A 380 30.26 -10.92 -3.14
CA SER A 380 30.38 -11.75 -1.94
C SER A 380 31.18 -11.04 -0.84
N ASP A 381 30.76 -11.22 0.41
CA ASP A 381 31.42 -10.68 1.60
C ASP A 381 31.60 -9.14 1.63
N SER A 382 30.81 -8.40 0.86
CA SER A 382 30.82 -6.94 0.85
C SER A 382 30.09 -6.32 2.05
N ARG A 383 29.10 -7.03 2.61
CA ARG A 383 28.19 -6.56 3.66
C ARG A 383 28.91 -6.11 4.93
N ARG A 384 28.79 -4.85 5.29
CA ARG A 384 29.42 -4.26 6.51
C ARG A 384 28.65 -3.06 7.05
N ALA A 385 28.88 -2.75 8.33
CA ALA A 385 28.27 -1.62 8.99
C ALA A 385 29.06 -0.33 8.75
N PHE A 386 28.33 0.77 8.48
CA PHE A 386 28.85 2.13 8.37
C PHE A 386 28.07 3.08 9.28
N LYS A 387 28.74 4.13 9.75
CA LYS A 387 28.11 5.29 10.39
C LYS A 387 27.80 6.35 9.34
N GLN A 388 26.82 7.20 9.62
CA GLN A 388 26.56 8.38 8.80
C GLN A 388 27.83 9.26 8.74
N GLY A 389 28.23 9.64 7.53
CA GLY A 389 29.47 10.40 7.27
C GLY A 389 30.69 9.53 6.95
N ASP A 390 30.67 8.22 7.21
CA ASP A 390 31.78 7.33 6.86
C ASP A 390 31.96 7.27 5.33
N ARG A 391 33.20 7.22 4.84
CA ARG A 391 33.44 7.05 3.40
C ARG A 391 33.28 5.59 2.99
N LEU A 392 32.46 5.34 1.98
CA LEU A 392 32.27 4.00 1.43
C LEU A 392 33.47 3.60 0.56
N PRO A 393 34.11 2.45 0.80
CA PRO A 393 35.34 2.07 0.11
C PRO A 393 35.06 1.58 -1.32
N ALA A 394 36.02 1.82 -2.21
CA ALA A 394 36.06 1.20 -3.53
C ALA A 394 36.74 -0.19 -3.44
N PHE A 395 36.32 -1.13 -4.28
CA PHE A 395 36.99 -2.44 -4.40
C PHE A 395 38.06 -2.38 -5.50
N ALA A 396 39.22 -2.99 -5.22
CA ALA A 396 40.41 -2.88 -6.05
C ALA A 396 40.46 -3.90 -7.22
N SER A 397 39.43 -4.73 -7.38
CA SER A 397 39.41 -5.80 -8.39
C SER A 397 38.48 -5.46 -9.54
N GLU A 398 39.11 -5.24 -10.70
CA GLU A 398 38.60 -5.33 -12.07
C GLU A 398 38.12 -4.04 -12.77
N SER A 399 39.03 -3.53 -13.62
CA SER A 399 38.91 -2.71 -14.84
C SER A 399 37.99 -1.49 -14.90
N ASP A 400 38.61 -0.37 -15.34
CA ASP A 400 38.07 0.93 -15.74
C ASP A 400 36.58 0.98 -16.17
N ASP A 401 35.90 2.03 -15.66
CA ASP A 401 34.56 2.57 -15.98
C ASP A 401 33.32 2.04 -15.23
N GLY A 402 33.44 1.13 -14.26
CA GLY A 402 32.31 0.73 -13.39
C GLY A 402 32.17 1.57 -12.11
N LEU A 403 31.12 2.37 -11.95
CA LEU A 403 30.77 2.98 -10.66
C LEU A 403 30.30 1.89 -9.68
N VAL A 404 31.05 1.66 -8.59
CA VAL A 404 30.66 0.72 -7.53
C VAL A 404 29.57 1.35 -6.65
N LEU A 405 28.37 0.78 -6.71
CA LEU A 405 27.21 1.22 -5.95
C LEU A 405 27.04 0.40 -4.67
N TRP A 406 27.13 1.05 -3.52
CA TRP A 406 26.75 0.46 -2.23
C TRP A 406 25.25 0.63 -2.02
N GLN A 407 24.58 -0.47 -1.73
CA GLN A 407 23.16 -0.50 -1.38
C GLN A 407 23.02 -0.73 0.12
N ARG A 408 22.16 0.06 0.75
CA ARG A 408 21.78 -0.18 2.14
C ARG A 408 21.00 -1.48 2.18
N ASP A 409 21.48 -2.41 2.99
CA ASP A 409 20.87 -3.72 3.10
C ASP A 409 19.45 -3.58 3.68
N PRO A 410 18.40 -4.13 3.05
CA PRO A 410 17.09 -4.18 3.68
C PRO A 410 17.14 -4.87 5.06
N ASP A 411 17.98 -5.90 5.19
CA ASP A 411 18.30 -6.51 6.47
C ASP A 411 19.34 -5.66 7.20
N GLN A 412 18.92 -5.00 8.28
CA GLN A 412 19.80 -4.22 9.15
C GLN A 412 20.25 -5.00 10.39
N THR A 413 19.95 -6.29 10.44
CA THR A 413 20.34 -7.17 11.53
C THR A 413 21.84 -7.48 11.38
N PRO A 414 22.65 -7.35 12.45
CA PRO A 414 24.00 -7.87 12.43
C PRO A 414 24.01 -9.34 11.99
N PRO A 415 25.02 -9.81 11.23
CA PRO A 415 25.09 -11.20 10.83
C PRO A 415 24.99 -12.10 12.07
N GLU A 416 24.19 -13.15 11.98
CA GLU A 416 23.95 -14.06 13.09
C GLU A 416 25.29 -14.57 13.64
N PRO A 417 25.56 -14.48 14.96
CA PRO A 417 26.83 -14.92 15.50
C PRO A 417 27.09 -16.39 15.17
N ALA A 418 28.33 -16.74 14.84
CA ALA A 418 28.65 -18.10 14.40
C ALA A 418 28.19 -19.15 15.42
N ARG A 419 27.50 -20.19 14.95
CA ARG A 419 27.07 -21.35 15.76
C ARG A 419 28.17 -22.39 15.94
N HIS A 420 29.34 -22.15 15.33
CA HIS A 420 30.51 -23.01 15.43
C HIS A 420 31.73 -22.17 15.79
N ALA A 421 32.56 -22.70 16.69
CA ALA A 421 33.84 -22.08 17.04
C ALA A 421 34.80 -23.16 17.55
N ARG A 422 36.10 -22.87 17.56
CA ARG A 422 37.14 -23.77 18.06
C ARG A 422 37.51 -23.44 19.50
N SER A 423 38.10 -24.40 20.21
CA SER A 423 38.69 -24.13 21.52
C SER A 423 39.64 -22.92 21.49
N ASN A 424 39.62 -22.11 22.55
CA ASN A 424 40.30 -20.83 22.75
C ASN A 424 39.79 -19.66 21.88
N GLU A 425 38.89 -19.89 20.91
CA GLU A 425 38.18 -18.79 20.27
C GLU A 425 37.10 -18.25 21.22
N PRO A 426 36.85 -16.94 21.23
CA PRO A 426 35.79 -16.35 22.04
C PRO A 426 34.43 -16.87 21.56
N ALA A 427 33.59 -17.33 22.48
CA ALA A 427 32.27 -17.85 22.17
C ALA A 427 31.40 -16.75 21.52
N PRO A 428 31.01 -16.90 20.24
CA PRO A 428 30.15 -15.92 19.56
C PRO A 428 28.74 -15.83 20.18
N ARG A 429 28.38 -16.81 21.01
CA ARG A 429 27.09 -16.93 21.69
C ARG A 429 27.29 -17.39 23.13
N ALA A 430 26.49 -16.81 24.03
CA ALA A 430 26.34 -17.35 25.38
C ALA A 430 25.46 -18.61 25.37
N GLY A 431 25.69 -19.53 26.31
CA GLY A 431 24.90 -20.74 26.51
C GLY A 431 25.69 -22.02 26.24
N ARG A 432 24.97 -23.10 25.91
CA ARG A 432 25.53 -24.45 25.83
C ARG A 432 26.17 -24.74 24.49
N TRP A 433 27.37 -25.29 24.52
CA TRP A 433 28.13 -25.73 23.37
C TRP A 433 28.45 -27.22 23.49
N GLU A 434 28.18 -27.98 22.44
CA GLU A 434 28.45 -29.42 22.34
C GLU A 434 29.62 -29.66 21.39
N MET A 435 30.49 -30.63 21.70
CA MET A 435 31.61 -30.96 20.83
C MET A 435 31.09 -31.66 19.57
N GLU A 436 31.53 -31.19 18.40
CA GLU A 436 30.99 -31.66 17.11
C GLU A 436 31.20 -33.17 16.89
N LYS A 437 32.34 -33.71 17.35
CA LYS A 437 32.71 -35.12 17.21
C LYS A 437 32.08 -36.05 18.25
N ASP A 438 31.69 -35.53 19.41
CA ASP A 438 30.92 -36.26 20.42
C ASP A 438 29.99 -35.29 21.14
N ARG A 439 28.71 -35.34 20.76
CA ARG A 439 27.67 -34.44 21.26
C ARG A 439 27.34 -34.65 22.74
N CYS A 440 27.83 -35.73 23.35
CA CYS A 440 27.69 -35.96 24.79
C CYS A 440 28.69 -35.14 25.62
N VAL A 441 29.70 -34.53 24.98
CA VAL A 441 30.64 -33.63 25.63
C VAL A 441 30.15 -32.19 25.43
N ASP A 442 29.82 -31.51 26.52
CA ASP A 442 29.30 -30.15 26.48
C ASP A 442 29.94 -29.21 27.51
N CYS A 443 29.71 -27.91 27.32
CA CYS A 443 30.03 -26.86 28.27
C CYS A 443 29.06 -25.67 28.14
N ASP A 444 28.86 -24.92 29.22
CA ASP A 444 28.14 -23.65 29.21
C ASP A 444 29.14 -22.50 29.38
N VAL A 445 29.11 -21.54 28.45
CA VAL A 445 30.03 -20.38 28.46
C VAL A 445 29.27 -19.08 28.25
N ARG A 446 29.81 -17.97 28.77
CA ARG A 446 29.28 -16.63 28.54
C ARG A 446 29.68 -16.09 27.17
N LEU A 447 28.97 -15.06 26.70
CA LEU A 447 29.32 -14.37 25.46
C LEU A 447 30.78 -13.87 25.54
N ASN A 448 31.56 -14.14 24.49
CA ASN A 448 32.99 -13.85 24.35
C ASN A 448 33.95 -14.60 25.30
N GLU A 449 33.46 -15.54 26.10
CA GLU A 449 34.33 -16.41 26.91
C GLU A 449 35.03 -17.43 26.00
N PRO A 450 36.36 -17.68 26.15
CA PRO A 450 37.06 -18.64 25.32
C PRO A 450 36.51 -20.06 25.50
N LEU A 451 36.21 -20.75 24.41
CA LEU A 451 35.73 -22.12 24.47
C LEU A 451 36.81 -23.07 25.02
N PRO A 452 36.45 -24.03 25.89
CA PRO A 452 37.42 -24.89 26.53
C PRO A 452 38.08 -25.88 25.54
N ARG A 453 39.26 -26.36 25.93
CA ARG A 453 39.90 -27.52 25.30
C ARG A 453 39.28 -28.79 25.90
N HIS A 454 39.09 -29.82 25.08
CA HIS A 454 38.72 -31.14 25.57
C HIS A 454 39.96 -32.02 25.62
N GLU A 455 40.30 -32.56 26.79
CA GLU A 455 41.50 -33.38 27.04
C GLU A 455 42.82 -32.74 26.51
N GLY A 456 42.93 -31.42 26.61
CA GLY A 456 44.10 -30.65 26.14
C GLY A 456 44.14 -30.36 24.64
N GLN A 457 43.23 -30.94 23.85
CA GLN A 457 43.16 -30.75 22.40
C GLN A 457 42.24 -29.58 22.00
N ILE A 458 42.54 -28.98 20.84
CA ILE A 458 41.65 -27.99 20.21
C ILE A 458 40.57 -28.76 19.46
N VAL A 459 39.33 -28.60 19.90
CA VAL A 459 38.17 -29.24 19.29
C VAL A 459 37.24 -28.19 18.69
N ARG A 460 36.30 -28.65 17.86
CA ARG A 460 35.25 -27.81 17.28
C ARG A 460 33.97 -27.98 18.09
N TRP A 461 33.40 -26.86 18.47
CA TRP A 461 32.19 -26.77 19.25
C TRP A 461 31.04 -26.28 18.38
N HIS A 462 29.84 -26.74 18.70
CA HIS A 462 28.58 -26.36 18.09
C HIS A 462 27.64 -25.82 19.17
N TRP A 463 27.15 -24.60 18.99
CA TRP A 463 26.21 -23.96 19.90
C TRP A 463 24.83 -24.59 19.77
N THR A 464 24.21 -24.90 20.90
CA THR A 464 22.89 -25.55 20.96
C THR A 464 21.91 -24.77 21.81
N VAL A 465 20.61 -24.95 21.53
CA VAL A 465 19.54 -24.33 22.30
C VAL A 465 19.37 -25.04 23.64
N SER A 466 19.16 -24.24 24.68
CA SER A 466 18.80 -24.68 26.02
C SER A 466 17.42 -25.34 26.02
N GLY A 467 17.33 -26.56 26.55
CA GLY A 467 16.09 -27.33 26.66
C GLY A 467 16.29 -28.58 27.52
N MET A 468 15.21 -29.27 27.87
CA MET A 468 15.29 -30.55 28.59
C MET A 468 15.90 -31.60 27.66
N ARG A 469 17.04 -32.16 28.06
CA ARG A 469 17.81 -33.15 27.28
C ARG A 469 17.98 -34.44 28.06
N ALA A 470 18.10 -35.56 27.35
CA ALA A 470 18.42 -36.87 27.92
C ALA A 470 19.28 -37.68 26.96
N ARG A 471 20.16 -38.54 27.46
CA ARG A 471 21.04 -39.38 26.64
C ARG A 471 20.42 -40.74 26.38
N SER A 472 20.64 -41.33 25.20
CA SER A 472 20.27 -42.73 24.94
C SER A 472 20.75 -43.66 26.07
N GLY A 473 19.82 -44.45 26.62
CA GLY A 473 20.05 -45.36 27.75
C GLY A 473 19.70 -44.80 29.13
N GLU A 474 19.57 -43.48 29.29
CA GLU A 474 19.04 -42.87 30.53
C GLU A 474 17.52 -43.04 30.59
N PRO A 475 16.90 -43.09 31.78
CA PRO A 475 15.44 -43.09 31.91
C PRO A 475 14.88 -41.75 31.42
N CYS A 476 13.80 -41.81 30.63
CA CYS A 476 13.10 -40.63 30.14
C CYS A 476 12.62 -39.74 31.31
N PRO A 477 13.10 -38.49 31.42
CA PRO A 477 12.79 -37.65 32.56
C PRO A 477 11.39 -37.04 32.52
N TYR A 478 10.77 -36.93 31.34
CA TYR A 478 9.42 -36.40 31.14
C TYR A 478 8.75 -37.08 29.94
N PRO A 479 7.47 -37.50 30.06
CA PRO A 479 6.75 -38.07 28.94
C PRO A 479 6.53 -37.01 27.83
N GLY A 480 6.45 -37.45 26.58
CA GLY A 480 6.14 -36.57 25.45
C GLY A 480 7.00 -36.83 24.22
N ALA A 481 6.98 -35.89 23.28
CA ALA A 481 7.77 -35.97 22.06
C ALA A 481 9.23 -35.60 22.34
N TRP A 482 10.14 -36.41 21.80
CA TRP A 482 11.58 -36.21 21.85
C TRP A 482 12.16 -36.30 20.43
N LEU A 483 13.16 -35.48 20.15
CA LEU A 483 13.82 -35.41 18.84
C LEU A 483 15.34 -35.36 19.01
N CYS A 484 16.08 -36.07 18.16
CA CYS A 484 17.52 -35.87 18.01
C CYS A 484 17.78 -34.89 16.84
N GLU A 485 18.18 -33.66 17.16
CA GLU A 485 18.28 -32.53 16.20
C GLU A 485 19.18 -32.82 14.99
N TYR A 486 20.17 -33.70 15.13
CA TYR A 486 21.15 -34.03 14.10
C TYR A 486 20.92 -35.40 13.42
N LYS A 487 19.79 -36.06 13.69
CA LYS A 487 19.37 -37.30 13.01
C LYS A 487 17.95 -37.09 12.45
N PRO A 488 17.80 -36.81 11.15
CA PRO A 488 16.48 -36.62 10.54
C PRO A 488 15.56 -37.83 10.77
N GLY A 489 14.28 -37.59 11.04
CA GLY A 489 13.30 -38.67 11.27
C GLY A 489 13.36 -39.33 12.65
N SER A 490 14.21 -38.86 13.56
CA SER A 490 14.36 -39.40 14.92
C SER A 490 13.31 -38.91 15.92
N ARG A 491 12.12 -38.47 15.48
CA ARG A 491 11.06 -38.02 16.41
C ARG A 491 10.38 -39.24 17.03
N HIS A 492 10.38 -39.34 18.36
CA HIS A 492 9.69 -40.40 19.09
C HIS A 492 8.91 -39.84 20.27
N VAL A 493 7.71 -40.37 20.51
CA VAL A 493 7.01 -40.17 21.77
C VAL A 493 7.52 -41.22 22.75
N ILE A 494 8.04 -40.77 23.89
CA ILE A 494 8.67 -41.64 24.89
C ILE A 494 7.96 -41.43 26.22
N GLU A 495 7.51 -42.53 26.81
CA GLU A 495 6.86 -42.55 28.11
C GLU A 495 7.84 -42.27 29.25
N TYR A 496 7.33 -41.77 30.37
CA TYR A 496 8.11 -41.51 31.57
C TYR A 496 8.87 -42.77 32.03
N GLU A 497 10.12 -42.59 32.48
CA GLU A 497 11.06 -43.66 32.91
C GLU A 497 11.48 -44.70 31.87
N THR A 498 10.94 -44.63 30.64
CA THR A 498 11.38 -45.52 29.56
C THR A 498 12.81 -45.17 29.15
N PRO A 499 13.74 -46.15 29.00
CA PRO A 499 15.11 -45.86 28.55
C PRO A 499 15.11 -45.18 27.19
N MET A 500 15.81 -44.05 27.07
CA MET A 500 15.91 -43.30 25.82
C MET A 500 16.52 -44.16 24.72
N PRO A 501 15.89 -44.28 23.54
CA PRO A 501 16.33 -45.22 22.52
C PRO A 501 17.64 -44.76 21.85
N LYS A 502 18.29 -45.71 21.18
CA LYS A 502 19.40 -45.44 20.25
C LYS A 502 18.84 -45.18 18.85
N VAL A 503 19.48 -44.32 18.09
CA VAL A 503 19.16 -44.09 16.67
C VAL A 503 20.24 -44.77 15.83
N ASP A 504 19.85 -45.69 14.94
CA ASP A 504 20.77 -46.49 14.11
C ASP A 504 21.87 -47.23 14.92
N GLY A 505 21.58 -47.61 16.16
CA GLY A 505 22.53 -48.27 17.07
C GLY A 505 23.52 -47.33 17.77
N GLU A 506 23.45 -46.03 17.50
CA GLU A 506 24.31 -45.00 18.09
C GLU A 506 23.66 -44.36 19.34
N ILE A 507 24.50 -43.95 20.29
CA ILE A 507 24.08 -43.17 21.46
C ILE A 507 23.91 -41.72 21.01
N VAL A 508 22.74 -41.15 21.23
CA VAL A 508 22.42 -39.77 20.86
C VAL A 508 21.93 -38.94 22.05
N VAL A 509 21.91 -37.62 21.86
CA VAL A 509 21.30 -36.67 22.78
C VAL A 509 19.91 -36.32 22.25
N TRP A 510 18.91 -36.50 23.09
CA TRP A 510 17.51 -36.21 22.79
C TRP A 510 17.13 -34.86 23.36
N LEU A 511 16.32 -34.10 22.62
CA LEU A 511 15.71 -32.84 23.03
C LEU A 511 14.20 -33.04 23.20
N TRP A 512 13.66 -32.65 24.35
CA TRP A 512 12.23 -32.69 24.60
C TRP A 512 11.51 -31.58 23.84
N MET A 513 10.45 -31.95 23.13
CA MET A 513 9.67 -31.08 22.24
C MET A 513 8.30 -30.70 22.83
N GLY A 514 7.94 -31.21 24.00
CA GLY A 514 6.65 -30.98 24.64
C GLY A 514 5.77 -32.23 24.72
N LEU A 515 4.61 -32.08 25.35
CA LEU A 515 3.55 -33.09 25.33
C LEU A 515 2.86 -33.07 23.96
N GLU A 516 2.57 -34.24 23.37
CA GLU A 516 1.67 -34.31 22.22
C GLU A 516 0.21 -34.37 22.68
N PRO A 517 -0.73 -33.68 22.00
CA PRO A 517 -2.14 -33.78 22.31
C PRO A 517 -2.66 -35.19 22.00
N THR A 518 -3.41 -35.76 22.95
CA THR A 518 -4.09 -37.07 22.84
C THR A 518 -5.15 -37.11 21.76
#